data_AF-A0A969EW57-F1
#
_entry.id   AF-A0A969EW57-F1
#
_cell.length_a   1.000
_cell.length_b   1.000
_cell.length_c   1.000
_cell.angle_alpha   90.00
_cell.angle_beta   90.00
_cell.angle_gamma   90.00
#
_symmetry.space_group_name_H-M   'P 1'
#
loop_
_entity.id
_entity.type
_entity.pdbx_description
1 polymer ?
#
loop_
_entity_poly.entity_id
_entity_poly.type
_entity_poly.pdbx_seq_one_letter_code
_entity_poly.pdbx_strand_id
1 'polypeptide(L)'
;FWNAIEHPPLQEKAIQICVLGPLLLLADFQLPPFHMKVEHSVEITAEDNDIPVRGQIDILVLSDGFWVLVIESKESSFSIEVGLAQILSYMLAQPDRAQPAFGLIASGGSFVFLKLVRGEVNRYALSRVFEVRNPGNDLYDVLAVLKRFACFPNLDIS
;
A
#
# COMPACT_ATOMS: atom_id res chain seq x y z
N PHE A 1 1.69 8.26 -28.60
CA PHE A 1 3.06 8.11 -28.06
C PHE A 1 3.65 9.44 -27.56
N TRP A 2 3.37 10.60 -28.18
CA TRP A 2 3.92 11.90 -27.75
C TRP A 2 3.31 12.52 -26.47
N ASN A 3 2.05 12.20 -26.14
CA ASN A 3 1.36 12.79 -24.98
C ASN A 3 1.95 12.41 -23.60
N ALA A 4 2.80 11.38 -23.54
CA ALA A 4 3.44 10.90 -22.31
C ALA A 4 4.76 11.61 -21.98
N ILE A 5 5.37 12.30 -22.95
CA ILE A 5 6.68 12.94 -22.81
C ILE A 5 6.52 14.42 -22.37
N GLU A 6 5.42 15.07 -22.75
CA GLU A 6 5.19 16.49 -22.46
C GLU A 6 4.49 16.76 -21.12
N HIS A 7 3.94 15.73 -20.46
CA HIS A 7 3.23 15.88 -19.17
C HIS A 7 3.69 14.86 -18.12
N PRO A 8 4.88 15.04 -17.50
CA PRO A 8 5.41 14.09 -16.51
C PRO A 8 4.82 14.13 -15.07
N PRO A 9 3.73 14.84 -14.68
CA PRO A 9 3.21 14.76 -13.30
C PRO A 9 1.89 13.96 -13.14
N LEU A 10 1.45 13.18 -14.14
CA LEU A 10 0.13 12.52 -14.11
C LEU A 10 0.15 10.99 -14.01
N GLN A 11 1.26 10.31 -14.29
CA GLN A 11 1.21 8.84 -14.48
C GLN A 11 1.06 8.06 -13.18
N GLU A 12 1.82 8.34 -12.14
CA GLU A 12 1.75 7.55 -10.89
C GLU A 12 0.42 7.74 -10.16
N LYS A 13 -0.03 9.00 -10.05
CA LYS A 13 -1.33 9.34 -9.47
C LYS A 13 -2.47 8.75 -10.30
N ALA A 14 -2.37 8.77 -11.63
CA ALA A 14 -3.34 8.09 -12.50
C ALA A 14 -3.28 6.57 -12.34
N ILE A 15 -2.11 5.96 -12.20
CA ILE A 15 -1.97 4.52 -11.98
C ILE A 15 -2.60 4.14 -10.63
N GLN A 16 -2.37 4.88 -9.56
CA GLN A 16 -3.00 4.60 -8.28
C GLN A 16 -4.52 4.75 -8.35
N ILE A 17 -5.04 5.86 -8.91
CA ILE A 17 -6.49 6.07 -9.05
C ILE A 17 -7.11 5.01 -9.97
N CYS A 18 -6.48 4.68 -11.09
CA CYS A 18 -7.03 3.77 -12.10
C CYS A 18 -6.72 2.28 -11.85
N VAL A 19 -5.81 1.94 -10.93
CA VAL A 19 -5.46 0.54 -10.60
C VAL A 19 -5.82 0.21 -9.16
N LEU A 20 -5.26 0.93 -8.18
CA LEU A 20 -5.52 0.63 -6.77
C LEU A 20 -6.99 0.87 -6.40
N GLY A 21 -7.58 1.98 -6.84
CA GLY A 21 -9.00 2.27 -6.61
C GLY A 21 -9.92 1.12 -7.06
N PRO A 22 -9.86 0.68 -8.32
CA PRO A 22 -10.62 -0.48 -8.80
C PRO A 22 -10.31 -1.79 -8.07
N LEU A 23 -9.06 -2.05 -7.69
CA LEU A 23 -8.72 -3.26 -6.92
C LEU A 23 -9.39 -3.26 -5.55
N LEU A 24 -9.37 -2.13 -4.84
CA LEU A 24 -10.03 -1.99 -3.54
C LEU A 24 -11.55 -2.10 -3.66
N LEU A 25 -12.13 -1.54 -4.72
CA LEU A 25 -13.56 -1.69 -5.03
C LEU A 25 -13.93 -3.15 -5.30
N LEU A 26 -13.17 -3.83 -6.15
CA LEU A 26 -13.42 -5.24 -6.52
C LEU A 26 -13.17 -6.22 -5.35
N ALA A 27 -12.46 -5.79 -4.32
CA ALA A 27 -12.27 -6.51 -3.07
C ALA A 27 -13.23 -6.04 -1.96
N ASP A 28 -14.27 -5.27 -2.27
CA ASP A 28 -15.33 -4.85 -1.35
C ASP A 28 -14.88 -3.97 -0.16
N PHE A 29 -13.67 -3.38 -0.19
CA PHE A 29 -13.18 -2.47 0.85
C PHE A 29 -13.92 -1.11 0.92
N GLN A 30 -14.82 -0.84 -0.03
CA GLN A 30 -15.67 0.36 -0.04
C GLN A 30 -17.04 0.10 0.62
N LEU A 31 -17.28 -1.11 1.12
CA LEU A 31 -18.53 -1.52 1.76
C LEU A 31 -18.30 -1.79 3.27
N PRO A 32 -19.35 -1.68 4.11
CA PRO A 32 -19.26 -2.09 5.52
C PRO A 32 -18.73 -3.53 5.67
N PRO A 33 -17.92 -3.83 6.71
CA PRO A 33 -17.54 -2.98 7.85
C PRO A 33 -16.32 -2.08 7.59
N PHE A 34 -15.78 -2.07 6.37
CA PHE A 34 -14.59 -1.30 6.03
C PHE A 34 -14.90 0.20 5.92
N HIS A 35 -14.01 1.02 6.47
CA HIS A 35 -14.12 2.47 6.41
C HIS A 35 -12.76 3.05 6.02
N MET A 36 -12.60 3.34 4.73
CA MET A 36 -11.39 3.96 4.23
C MET A 36 -11.23 5.37 4.81
N LYS A 37 -10.16 5.58 5.57
CA LYS A 37 -9.77 6.89 6.09
C LYS A 37 -8.36 7.21 5.64
N VAL A 38 -8.18 8.40 5.06
CA VAL A 38 -6.85 8.97 4.88
C VAL A 38 -6.40 9.45 6.26
N GLU A 39 -5.44 8.76 6.85
CA GLU A 39 -5.02 9.04 8.22
C GLU A 39 -3.90 10.08 8.26
N HIS A 40 -2.99 10.04 7.29
CA HIS A 40 -1.85 10.95 7.27
C HIS A 40 -1.31 11.12 5.86
N SER A 41 -0.87 12.34 5.55
CA SER A 41 -0.14 12.69 4.34
C SER A 41 1.20 13.30 4.73
N VAL A 42 2.30 12.73 4.24
CA VAL A 42 3.67 13.21 4.54
C VAL A 42 4.35 13.58 3.24
N GLU A 43 4.84 14.82 3.14
CA GLU A 43 5.76 15.23 2.08
C GLU A 43 7.15 14.68 2.41
N ILE A 44 7.74 13.91 1.51
CA ILE A 44 9.10 13.40 1.63
C ILE A 44 10.01 14.16 0.67
N THR A 45 11.22 14.49 1.11
CA THR A 45 12.24 15.12 0.27
C THR A 45 13.49 14.23 0.24
N ALA A 46 13.98 13.98 -0.97
CA ALA A 46 15.16 13.21 -1.27
C ALA A 46 16.16 14.06 -2.05
N GLU A 47 17.45 13.83 -1.87
CA GLU A 47 18.46 14.36 -2.80
C GLU A 47 18.79 13.27 -3.81
N ASP A 48 18.41 13.47 -5.07
CA ASP A 48 18.88 12.66 -6.19
C ASP A 48 19.65 13.56 -7.15
N ASN A 49 20.92 13.23 -7.38
CA ASN A 49 21.82 13.99 -8.26
C ASN A 49 21.82 15.52 -7.98
N ASP A 50 21.87 15.92 -6.70
CA ASP A 50 21.80 17.33 -6.22
C ASP A 50 20.49 18.07 -6.53
N ILE A 51 19.44 17.34 -6.93
CA ILE A 51 18.10 17.88 -7.16
C ILE A 51 17.19 17.40 -6.02
N PRO A 52 16.53 18.30 -5.27
CA PRO A 52 15.55 17.90 -4.27
C PRO A 52 14.32 17.32 -4.95
N VAL A 53 14.14 16.01 -4.81
CA VAL A 53 12.95 15.28 -5.28
C VAL A 53 11.93 15.24 -4.16
N ARG A 54 10.69 15.62 -4.49
CA ARG A 54 9.57 15.60 -3.55
C ARG A 54 8.60 14.47 -3.89
N GLY A 55 8.18 13.73 -2.88
CA GLY A 55 7.13 12.72 -2.96
C GLY A 55 6.08 12.92 -1.87
N GLN A 56 4.98 12.18 -1.95
CA GLN A 56 3.90 12.19 -0.98
C GLN A 56 3.58 10.75 -0.58
N ILE A 57 3.49 10.51 0.73
CA ILE A 57 3.02 9.23 1.27
C ILE A 57 1.65 9.47 1.89
N ASP A 58 0.65 8.78 1.37
CA ASP A 58 -0.70 8.76 1.91
C ASP A 58 -0.98 7.40 2.55
N ILE A 59 -1.37 7.39 3.82
CA ILE A 59 -1.72 6.16 4.54
C ILE A 59 -3.23 6.05 4.61
N LEU A 60 -3.74 4.97 4.02
CA LEU A 60 -5.13 4.57 4.06
C LEU A 60 -5.30 3.45 5.09
N VAL A 61 -6.16 3.66 6.08
CA VAL A 61 -6.60 2.60 6.98
C VAL A 61 -7.90 2.03 6.45
N LEU A 62 -7.96 0.71 6.23
CA LEU A 62 -9.16 0.05 5.70
C LEU A 62 -9.99 -0.62 6.81
N SER A 63 -9.34 -1.21 7.81
CA SER A 63 -9.97 -1.79 9.01
C SER A 63 -9.00 -1.92 10.18
N ASP A 64 -9.52 -2.28 11.36
CA ASP A 64 -8.72 -2.72 12.51
C ASP A 64 -7.92 -3.98 12.12
N GLY A 65 -6.64 -3.82 11.74
CA GLY A 65 -5.75 -4.92 11.37
C GLY A 65 -5.21 -4.90 9.94
N PHE A 66 -5.70 -4.03 9.04
CA PHE A 66 -5.20 -3.92 7.66
C PHE A 66 -4.95 -2.46 7.22
N TRP A 67 -3.69 -2.16 6.89
CA TRP A 67 -3.23 -0.85 6.42
C TRP A 67 -2.85 -0.90 4.95
N VAL A 68 -3.18 0.15 4.20
CA VAL A 68 -2.70 0.36 2.85
C VAL A 68 -1.92 1.67 2.82
N LEU A 69 -0.62 1.57 2.59
CA LEU A 69 0.25 2.71 2.40
C LEU A 69 0.45 2.95 0.90
N VAL A 70 0.14 4.16 0.48
CA VAL A 70 0.18 4.60 -0.92
C VAL A 70 1.31 5.62 -1.05
N ILE A 71 2.23 5.39 -1.97
CA ILE A 71 3.42 6.24 -2.17
C ILE A 71 3.38 6.82 -3.57
N GLU A 72 3.20 8.13 -3.64
CA GLU A 72 3.36 8.94 -4.84
C GLU A 72 4.80 9.49 -4.86
N SER A 73 5.68 8.97 -5.72
CA SER A 73 7.09 9.41 -5.79
C SER A 73 7.68 9.18 -7.16
N LYS A 74 8.17 10.26 -7.77
CA LYS A 74 8.72 10.32 -9.14
C LYS A 74 9.94 9.42 -9.40
N GLU A 75 10.62 8.99 -8.35
CA GLU A 75 11.82 8.17 -8.42
C GLU A 75 11.53 6.74 -7.93
N SER A 76 11.71 5.77 -8.82
CA SER A 76 11.51 4.33 -8.58
C SER A 76 12.38 3.75 -7.46
N SER A 77 13.50 4.41 -7.15
CA SER A 77 14.47 4.03 -6.13
C SER A 77 14.04 4.36 -4.69
N PHE A 78 13.05 5.24 -4.51
CA PHE A 78 12.67 5.78 -3.20
C PHE A 78 11.56 5.02 -2.48
N SER A 79 10.86 4.11 -3.15
CA SER A 79 9.47 3.81 -2.75
C SER A 79 9.31 2.75 -1.65
N ILE A 80 9.92 1.57 -1.76
CA ILE A 80 9.51 0.43 -0.91
C ILE A 80 10.11 0.50 0.50
N GLU A 81 11.38 0.83 0.66
CA GLU A 81 12.05 0.83 1.97
C GLU A 81 11.56 1.96 2.89
N VAL A 82 11.40 3.16 2.33
CA VAL A 82 10.79 4.30 3.03
C VAL A 82 9.35 3.99 3.40
N GLY A 83 8.60 3.42 2.45
CA GLY A 83 7.25 2.91 2.68
C GLY A 83 7.16 1.87 3.80
N LEU A 84 8.15 0.97 3.87
CA LEU A 84 8.21 -0.09 4.86
C LEU A 84 8.40 0.45 6.27
N ALA A 85 9.36 1.36 6.47
CA ALA A 85 9.57 1.99 7.77
C ALA A 85 8.30 2.72 8.24
N GLN A 86 7.67 3.46 7.32
CA GLN A 86 6.47 4.22 7.61
C GLN A 86 5.29 3.30 7.98
N ILE A 87 4.96 2.30 7.16
CA ILE A 87 3.82 1.41 7.45
C ILE A 87 4.05 0.60 8.74
N LEU A 88 5.28 0.15 9.00
CA LEU A 88 5.62 -0.55 10.24
C LEU A 88 5.41 0.33 11.47
N SER A 89 5.74 1.62 11.39
CA SER A 89 5.51 2.56 12.50
C SER A 89 4.02 2.63 12.89
N TYR A 90 3.12 2.66 11.90
CA TYR A 90 1.67 2.66 12.12
C TYR A 90 1.17 1.33 12.69
N MET A 91 1.61 0.22 12.11
CA MET A 91 1.20 -1.12 12.57
C MET A 91 1.69 -1.44 13.99
N LEU A 92 2.86 -0.90 14.38
CA LEU A 92 3.38 -1.02 15.75
C LEU A 92 2.62 -0.15 16.76
N ALA A 93 2.09 0.98 16.32
CA ALA A 93 1.29 1.87 17.15
C ALA A 93 -0.13 1.36 17.42
N GLN A 94 -0.61 0.33 16.70
CA GLN A 94 -1.95 -0.23 16.90
C GLN A 94 -2.12 -0.77 18.35
N PRO A 95 -3.23 -0.42 19.04
CA PRO A 95 -3.45 -0.79 20.45
C PRO A 95 -3.60 -2.30 20.68
N ASP A 96 -4.40 -2.97 19.84
CA ASP A 96 -4.59 -4.42 19.94
C ASP A 96 -3.36 -5.11 19.37
N ARG A 97 -2.74 -5.99 20.16
CA ARG A 97 -1.55 -6.79 19.81
C ARG A 97 -1.85 -8.28 19.62
N ALA A 98 -3.08 -8.72 19.89
CA ALA A 98 -3.44 -10.14 19.87
C ALA A 98 -3.43 -10.74 18.46
N GLN A 99 -3.68 -9.91 17.44
CA GLN A 99 -3.73 -10.35 16.04
C GLN A 99 -2.55 -9.83 15.22
N PRO A 100 -2.10 -10.60 14.20
CA PRO A 100 -1.17 -10.09 13.20
C PRO A 100 -1.75 -8.87 12.50
N ALA A 101 -0.91 -7.85 12.32
CA ALA A 101 -1.25 -6.71 11.48
C ALA A 101 -0.77 -6.97 10.05
N PHE A 102 -1.55 -6.51 9.08
CA PHE A 102 -1.25 -6.69 7.67
C PHE A 102 -1.17 -5.34 6.97
N GLY A 103 -0.31 -5.28 5.95
CA GLY A 103 -0.01 -4.05 5.22
C GLY A 103 0.05 -4.30 3.72
N LEU A 104 -0.25 -3.27 2.94
CA LEU A 104 0.06 -3.19 1.52
C LEU A 104 0.80 -1.89 1.25
N ILE A 105 1.96 -1.97 0.61
CA ILE A 105 2.65 -0.81 0.03
C ILE A 105 2.34 -0.78 -1.46
N ALA A 106 1.83 0.35 -1.95
CA ALA A 106 1.53 0.57 -3.37
C ALA A 106 2.28 1.81 -3.88
N SER A 107 3.14 1.63 -4.90
CA SER A 107 3.92 2.73 -5.49
C SER A 107 4.14 2.50 -6.98
N GLY A 108 3.81 3.48 -7.83
CA GLY A 108 4.18 3.45 -9.26
C GLY A 108 3.73 2.23 -10.09
N GLY A 109 2.78 1.42 -9.59
CA GLY A 109 2.36 0.15 -10.22
C GLY A 109 2.95 -1.11 -9.57
N SER A 110 3.81 -0.93 -8.57
CA SER A 110 4.35 -1.98 -7.71
C SER A 110 3.49 -2.17 -6.46
N PHE A 111 3.32 -3.42 -6.02
CA PHE A 111 2.59 -3.80 -4.82
C PHE A 111 3.42 -4.77 -3.97
N VAL A 112 3.52 -4.50 -2.66
CA VAL A 112 4.20 -5.38 -1.70
C VAL A 112 3.30 -5.57 -0.48
N PHE A 113 2.97 -6.82 -0.16
CA PHE A 113 2.24 -7.14 1.06
C PHE A 113 3.21 -7.36 2.22
N LEU A 114 2.78 -6.93 3.39
CA LEU A 114 3.50 -7.00 4.65
C LEU A 114 2.64 -7.74 5.68
N LYS A 115 3.29 -8.55 6.51
CA LYS A 115 2.68 -9.12 7.71
C LYS A 115 3.57 -8.81 8.90
N LEU A 116 2.99 -8.24 9.96
CA LEU A 116 3.63 -7.99 11.25
C LEU A 116 3.00 -8.90 12.31
N VAL A 117 3.84 -9.66 13.01
CA VAL A 117 3.45 -10.42 14.21
C VAL A 117 4.14 -9.78 15.41
N ARG A 118 3.34 -9.38 16.40
CA ARG A 118 3.80 -8.74 17.63
C ARG A 118 3.85 -9.76 18.77
N GLY A 119 4.91 -9.72 19.56
CA GLY A 119 5.20 -10.66 20.64
C GLY A 119 6.36 -10.13 21.50
N GLU A 120 7.11 -11.01 22.17
CA GLU A 120 8.35 -10.60 22.89
C GLU A 120 9.36 -9.93 21.95
N VAL A 121 9.47 -10.46 20.72
CA VAL A 121 10.24 -9.85 19.64
C VAL A 121 9.31 -9.69 18.44
N ASN A 122 9.14 -8.46 17.98
CA ASN A 122 8.34 -8.16 16.79
C ASN A 122 9.01 -8.73 15.55
N ARG A 123 8.23 -9.38 14.68
CA ARG A 123 8.71 -9.98 13.42
C ARG A 123 7.83 -9.55 12.27
N TYR A 124 8.44 -9.26 11.13
CA TYR A 124 7.71 -8.98 9.92
C TYR A 124 8.25 -9.78 8.73
N ALA A 125 7.41 -9.94 7.72
CA ALA A 125 7.78 -10.56 6.45
C ALA A 125 7.10 -9.84 5.28
N LEU A 126 7.76 -9.85 4.13
CA LEU A 126 7.29 -9.26 2.88
C LEU A 126 6.91 -10.34 1.89
N SER A 127 5.93 -10.06 1.03
CA SER A 127 5.72 -10.84 -0.19
C SER A 127 6.82 -10.55 -1.22
N ARG A 128 6.82 -11.32 -2.32
CA ARG A 128 7.46 -10.85 -3.56
C ARG A 128 6.85 -9.50 -3.99
N VAL A 129 7.59 -8.74 -4.78
CA VAL A 129 7.03 -7.56 -5.47
C VAL A 129 6.12 -8.02 -6.60
N PHE A 130 4.93 -7.45 -6.65
CA PHE A 130 3.98 -7.61 -7.74
C PHE A 130 4.02 -6.35 -8.60
N GLU A 131 4.11 -6.48 -9.91
CA GLU A 131 4.20 -5.33 -10.82
C GLU A 131 3.09 -5.41 -11.88
N VAL A 132 2.40 -4.30 -12.13
CA VAL A 132 1.46 -4.19 -13.27
C VAL A 132 2.13 -4.61 -14.59
N ARG A 133 3.43 -4.34 -14.70
CA ARG A 133 4.22 -4.57 -15.91
C ARG A 133 4.75 -6.00 -16.04
N ASN A 134 4.62 -6.84 -15.00
CA ASN A 134 5.10 -8.21 -15.05
C ASN A 134 4.26 -9.05 -16.04
N PRO A 135 4.90 -9.88 -16.88
CA PRO A 135 4.20 -10.88 -17.66
C PRO A 135 3.43 -11.84 -16.73
N GLY A 136 2.21 -12.23 -17.11
CA GLY A 136 1.38 -13.12 -16.30
C GLY A 136 0.29 -12.43 -15.46
N ASN A 137 0.21 -11.09 -15.52
CA ASN A 137 -0.83 -10.27 -14.89
C ASN A 137 -0.94 -10.45 -13.37
N ASP A 138 0.10 -10.00 -12.67
CA ASP A 138 0.21 -9.99 -11.21
C ASP A 138 -0.97 -9.30 -10.51
N LEU A 139 -1.78 -8.48 -11.20
CA LEU A 139 -2.96 -7.84 -10.61
C LEU A 139 -4.03 -8.85 -10.20
N TYR A 140 -4.10 -10.02 -10.84
CA TYR A 140 -4.99 -11.09 -10.39
C TYR A 140 -4.58 -11.64 -9.03
N ASP A 141 -3.27 -11.82 -8.80
CA ASP A 141 -2.75 -12.27 -7.51
C ASP A 141 -2.99 -11.20 -6.44
N VAL A 142 -2.71 -9.93 -6.76
CA VAL A 142 -2.96 -8.79 -5.86
C VAL A 142 -4.43 -8.74 -5.46
N LEU A 143 -5.36 -8.84 -6.43
CA LEU A 143 -6.80 -8.86 -6.16
C LEU A 143 -7.20 -10.07 -5.31
N ALA A 144 -6.64 -11.26 -5.59
CA ALA A 144 -6.95 -12.47 -4.83
C ALA A 144 -6.51 -12.34 -3.35
N VAL A 145 -5.35 -11.74 -3.09
CA VAL A 145 -4.88 -11.46 -1.73
C VAL A 145 -5.78 -10.43 -1.04
N LEU A 146 -6.11 -9.33 -1.73
CA LEU A 146 -7.02 -8.31 -1.22
C LEU A 146 -8.40 -8.88 -0.84
N LYS A 147 -8.98 -9.74 -1.68
CA LYS A 147 -10.25 -10.44 -1.40
C LYS A 147 -10.17 -11.35 -0.19
N ARG A 148 -9.02 -11.99 0.05
CA ARG A 148 -8.84 -12.80 1.27
C ARG A 148 -8.91 -11.90 2.51
N PHE A 149 -8.24 -10.75 2.50
CA PHE A 149 -8.31 -9.76 3.58
C PHE A 149 -9.72 -9.20 3.80
N ALA A 150 -10.47 -8.94 2.73
CA ALA A 150 -11.86 -8.53 2.83
C ALA A 150 -12.78 -9.59 3.48
N CYS A 151 -12.42 -10.88 3.37
CA CYS A 151 -13.17 -11.99 3.97
C CYS A 151 -12.73 -12.34 5.41
N PHE A 152 -11.57 -11.85 5.87
CA PHE A 152 -11.10 -12.07 7.24
C PHE A 152 -12.00 -11.52 8.39
N PRO A 153 -12.90 -10.53 8.20
CA PRO A 153 -13.77 -10.05 9.30
C PRO A 153 -14.85 -11.04 9.76
N ASN A 154 -15.15 -12.10 9.01
CA ASN A 154 -16.34 -12.93 9.24
C ASN A 154 -16.12 -14.19 10.08
N LEU A 155 -15.05 -14.27 10.88
CA LEU A 155 -14.99 -15.27 11.96
C LEU A 155 -15.58 -14.64 13.22
N ASP A 156 -16.92 -14.54 13.22
CA ASP A 156 -17.69 -14.55 14.46
C ASP A 156 -17.29 -15.79 15.24
N ILE A 157 -16.50 -15.58 16.30
CA ILE A 157 -16.32 -16.58 17.35
C ILE A 157 -17.53 -16.43 18.27
N SER A 158 -18.62 -17.09 17.90
CA SER A 158 -19.73 -17.43 18.81
C SER A 158 -19.30 -18.47 19.83
#